data_AF-A0A7X6TGN1-F1
#
_entry.id   AF-A0A7X6TGN1-F1
#
_cell.length_a   1.000
_cell.length_b   1.000
_cell.length_c   1.000
_cell.angle_alpha   90.00
_cell.angle_beta   90.00
_cell.angle_gamma   90.00
#
_symmetry.space_group_name_H-M   'P 1'
#
loop_
_entity.id
_entity.type
_entity.pdbx_description
1 polymer ?
#
loop_
_entity_poly.entity_id
_entity_poly.type
_entity_poly.pdbx_seq_one_letter_code
_entity_poly.pdbx_strand_id
1 'polypeptide(L)'
;MARTPRALLSTLIFLPVVILLVGYLIFRERTVERPQQLAVTTDGRVEMCLNCHTREKLDGAHDTLVVGCSPCHLGDPLAIGKKEAHRGMVLNPGDLRVVERTCSVEGCHPADVHKVKNSLMATNRGILATLLYYWGEREDQHADISVEQLLKTGETSLAIDYFRKLCATCHLWKQKNDLPGAPAFFNEKGGGCSACHYVLPPGVPRSTVTRDVPPPATEEERKNRPHPLVVKQVPEDNCIRCHNRSGRIGISYVGL
;
A
#
# COMPACT_ATOMS: atom_id res chain seq x y z
N MET A 1 15.38 -67.36 5.13
CA MET A 1 15.05 -65.97 5.50
C MET A 1 13.68 -65.63 4.91
N ALA A 2 12.63 -65.63 5.74
CA ALA A 2 11.28 -65.30 5.30
C ALA A 2 11.19 -63.79 5.02
N ARG A 3 10.95 -63.40 3.75
CA ARG A 3 10.69 -62.01 3.40
C ARG A 3 9.38 -61.60 4.07
N THR A 4 9.45 -60.66 5.01
CA THR A 4 8.26 -60.01 5.56
C THR A 4 7.42 -59.49 4.38
N PRO A 5 6.12 -59.83 4.32
CA PRO A 5 5.31 -59.42 3.19
C PRO A 5 5.27 -57.89 3.19
N ARG A 6 5.61 -57.27 2.05
CA ARG A 6 5.70 -55.81 1.87
C ARG A 6 4.47 -55.07 2.43
N ALA A 7 3.30 -55.72 2.42
CA ALA A 7 2.05 -55.24 3.00
C ALA A 7 2.13 -54.97 4.52
N LEU A 8 2.79 -55.83 5.30
CA LEU A 8 2.95 -55.68 6.76
C LEU A 8 3.93 -54.54 7.10
N LEU A 9 4.98 -54.35 6.30
CA LEU A 9 5.89 -53.22 6.45
C LEU A 9 5.23 -51.90 6.09
N SER A 10 4.39 -51.87 5.04
CA SER A 10 3.64 -50.67 4.66
C SER A 10 2.60 -50.28 5.70
N THR A 11 1.88 -51.24 6.31
CA THR A 11 0.90 -50.92 7.36
C THR A 11 1.56 -50.47 8.66
N LEU A 12 2.72 -51.02 9.03
CA LEU A 12 3.51 -50.59 10.20
C LEU A 12 4.02 -49.15 10.10
N ILE A 13 4.24 -48.63 8.88
CA ILE A 13 4.66 -47.25 8.65
C ILE A 13 3.45 -46.33 8.44
N PHE A 14 2.43 -46.80 7.73
CA PHE A 14 1.28 -45.98 7.36
C PHE A 14 0.35 -45.70 8.54
N LEU A 15 0.12 -46.69 9.41
CA LEU A 15 -0.75 -46.54 10.58
C LEU A 15 -0.28 -45.44 11.57
N PRO A 16 1.00 -45.39 12.02
CA PRO A 16 1.46 -44.33 12.90
C PRO A 16 1.47 -42.96 12.23
N VAL A 17 1.74 -42.88 10.92
CA VAL A 17 1.64 -41.61 10.17
C VAL A 17 0.21 -41.10 10.18
N VAL A 18 -0.78 -41.95 9.92
CA VAL A 18 -2.20 -41.58 9.97
C VAL A 18 -2.61 -41.14 11.37
N ILE A 19 -2.19 -41.87 12.41
CA ILE A 19 -2.49 -41.51 13.81
C ILE A 19 -1.87 -40.16 14.17
N LEU A 20 -0.62 -39.89 13.77
CA LEU A 20 0.03 -38.59 13.96
C LEU A 20 -0.70 -37.47 13.21
N LEU A 21 -1.13 -37.72 11.98
CA LEU A 21 -1.87 -36.73 11.17
C LEU A 21 -3.24 -36.41 11.79
N VAL A 22 -3.98 -37.43 12.21
CA VAL A 22 -5.26 -37.26 12.91
C VAL A 22 -5.06 -36.55 14.25
N GLY A 23 -4.05 -36.94 15.03
CA GLY A 23 -3.70 -36.28 16.28
C GLY A 23 -3.34 -34.80 16.07
N TYR A 24 -2.57 -34.49 15.02
CA TYR A 24 -2.25 -33.13 14.63
C TYR A 24 -3.50 -32.33 14.23
N LEU A 25 -4.41 -32.91 13.45
CA LEU A 25 -5.65 -32.25 13.05
C LEU A 25 -6.57 -31.98 14.25
N ILE A 26 -6.71 -32.93 15.18
CA ILE A 26 -7.47 -32.75 16.42
C ILE A 26 -6.84 -31.67 17.30
N PHE A 27 -5.51 -31.70 17.46
CA PHE A 27 -4.79 -30.67 18.20
C PHE A 27 -5.04 -29.30 17.58
N ARG A 28 -4.84 -29.17 16.27
CA ARG A 28 -5.10 -27.94 15.53
C ARG A 28 -6.52 -27.45 15.74
N GLU A 29 -7.54 -28.30 15.54
CA GLU A 29 -8.95 -27.89 15.70
C GLU A 29 -9.27 -27.44 17.13
N ARG A 30 -8.66 -28.06 18.15
CA ARG A 30 -8.85 -27.64 19.56
C ARG A 30 -8.11 -26.36 19.93
N THR A 31 -7.02 -26.05 19.24
CA THR A 31 -6.19 -24.85 19.51
C THR A 31 -6.57 -23.62 18.70
N VAL A 32 -7.30 -23.79 17.59
CA VAL A 32 -7.70 -22.66 16.74
C VAL A 32 -8.93 -21.99 17.36
N GLU A 33 -8.74 -20.78 17.87
CA GLU A 33 -9.84 -19.92 18.30
C GLU A 33 -10.58 -19.37 17.08
N ARG A 34 -11.82 -19.80 16.88
CA ARG A 34 -12.70 -19.31 15.81
C ARG A 34 -13.71 -18.32 16.40
N PRO A 35 -13.99 -17.19 15.71
CA PRO A 35 -15.03 -16.28 16.16
C PRO A 35 -16.40 -16.97 16.08
N GLN A 36 -17.29 -16.64 17.01
CA GLN A 36 -18.63 -17.23 17.10
C GLN A 36 -19.52 -16.83 15.91
N GLN A 37 -19.24 -15.69 15.28
CA GLN A 37 -19.96 -15.18 14.12
C GLN A 37 -18.96 -14.80 13.03
N LEU A 38 -19.35 -15.03 11.78
CA LEU A 38 -18.60 -14.51 10.64
C LEU A 38 -18.84 -13.01 10.54
N ALA A 39 -17.76 -12.25 10.42
CA ALA A 39 -17.86 -10.84 10.10
C ALA A 39 -18.21 -10.70 8.61
N VAL A 40 -19.30 -9.98 8.35
CA VAL A 40 -19.84 -9.79 7.00
C VAL A 40 -20.10 -8.30 6.80
N THR A 41 -19.73 -7.77 5.64
CA THR A 41 -20.07 -6.43 5.20
C THR A 41 -21.56 -6.32 4.87
N THR A 42 -22.04 -5.09 4.68
CA THR A 42 -23.45 -4.75 4.46
C THR A 42 -23.99 -5.36 3.17
N ASP A 43 -23.11 -5.58 2.18
CA ASP A 43 -23.42 -6.23 0.90
C ASP A 43 -23.26 -7.77 0.93
N GLY A 44 -23.00 -8.37 2.10
CA GLY A 44 -22.97 -9.82 2.28
C GLY A 44 -21.61 -10.49 2.03
N ARG A 45 -20.53 -9.73 1.85
CA ARG A 45 -19.17 -10.31 1.70
C ARG A 45 -18.54 -10.60 3.05
N VAL A 46 -17.90 -11.75 3.18
CA VAL A 46 -17.18 -12.11 4.41
C VAL A 46 -15.91 -11.27 4.51
N GLU A 47 -15.67 -10.66 5.68
CA GLU A 47 -14.51 -9.83 5.96
C GLU A 47 -13.99 -10.10 7.38
N MET A 48 -13.18 -11.15 7.52
CA MET A 48 -12.67 -11.62 8.81
C MET A 48 -11.63 -10.67 9.42
N CYS A 49 -11.13 -9.69 8.68
CA CYS A 49 -10.31 -8.61 9.24
C CYS A 49 -11.02 -7.91 10.41
N LEU A 50 -12.34 -7.73 10.33
CA LEU A 50 -13.14 -7.01 11.34
C LEU A 50 -13.27 -7.75 12.67
N ASN A 51 -12.89 -9.03 12.75
CA ASN A 51 -12.87 -9.75 14.03
C ASN A 51 -11.73 -9.28 14.93
N CYS A 52 -10.60 -8.87 14.35
CA CYS A 52 -9.45 -8.37 15.10
C CYS A 52 -9.35 -6.84 15.00
N HIS A 53 -9.70 -6.26 13.84
CA HIS A 53 -9.68 -4.84 13.54
C HIS A 53 -11.07 -4.23 13.74
N THR A 54 -11.41 -4.00 15.01
CA THR A 54 -12.75 -3.52 15.44
C THR A 54 -12.81 -2.02 15.71
N ARG A 55 -11.68 -1.32 15.66
CA ARG A 55 -11.56 0.08 16.11
C ARG A 55 -11.30 1.06 14.97
N GLU A 56 -11.01 0.53 13.79
CA GLU A 56 -10.72 1.25 12.57
C GLU A 56 -11.98 1.96 12.10
N LYS A 57 -11.87 3.28 11.94
CA LYS A 57 -12.94 4.14 11.44
C LYS A 57 -12.46 4.82 10.17
N LEU A 58 -13.20 4.63 9.09
CA LEU A 58 -12.94 5.24 7.79
C LEU A 58 -13.97 6.34 7.51
N ASP A 59 -13.83 7.00 6.36
CA ASP A 59 -14.86 7.90 5.85
C ASP A 59 -16.08 7.11 5.36
N GLY A 60 -17.21 7.78 5.22
CA GLY A 60 -18.48 7.11 4.94
C GLY A 60 -18.52 6.32 3.62
N ALA A 61 -17.82 6.78 2.57
CA ALA A 61 -17.82 6.08 1.28
C ALA A 61 -16.94 4.82 1.29
N HIS A 62 -15.96 4.78 2.19
CA HIS A 62 -15.03 3.66 2.36
C HIS A 62 -15.21 2.97 3.71
N ASP A 63 -16.40 3.04 4.30
CA ASP A 63 -16.66 2.50 5.64
C ASP A 63 -16.35 0.99 5.69
N THR A 64 -15.79 0.54 6.81
CA THR A 64 -15.38 -0.87 6.99
C THR A 64 -16.53 -1.85 6.89
N LEU A 65 -17.74 -1.45 7.27
CA LEU A 65 -18.94 -2.29 7.16
C LEU A 65 -19.53 -2.26 5.75
N VAL A 66 -19.17 -1.31 4.90
CA VAL A 66 -19.67 -1.22 3.52
C VAL A 66 -18.69 -1.88 2.56
N VAL A 67 -17.44 -1.43 2.56
CA VAL A 67 -16.42 -1.87 1.61
C VAL A 67 -15.63 -3.07 2.15
N GLY A 68 -15.38 -3.12 3.46
CA GLY A 68 -14.41 -4.05 4.04
C GLY A 68 -12.97 -3.56 3.89
N CYS A 69 -12.03 -4.33 4.44
CA CYS A 69 -10.61 -3.98 4.46
C CYS A 69 -9.86 -4.51 3.22
N SER A 70 -10.20 -5.73 2.81
CA SER A 70 -9.51 -6.49 1.78
C SER A 70 -9.60 -5.91 0.35
N PRO A 71 -10.66 -5.18 -0.07
CA PRO A 71 -10.64 -4.56 -1.41
C PRO A 71 -9.56 -3.49 -1.55
N CYS A 72 -9.24 -2.79 -0.45
CA CYS A 72 -8.18 -1.81 -0.41
C CYS A 72 -6.83 -2.49 -0.13
N HIS A 73 -6.74 -3.20 1.00
CA HIS A 73 -5.47 -3.70 1.50
C HIS A 73 -5.08 -5.08 0.99
N LEU A 74 -5.90 -5.71 0.15
CA LEU A 74 -5.72 -7.10 -0.30
C LEU A 74 -5.67 -8.07 0.89
N GLY A 75 -4.97 -9.20 0.74
CA GLY A 75 -4.94 -10.26 1.75
C GLY A 75 -6.03 -11.30 1.56
N ASP A 76 -6.22 -12.12 2.59
CA ASP A 76 -7.23 -13.17 2.62
C ASP A 76 -8.34 -12.81 3.63
N PRO A 77 -9.51 -12.32 3.17
CA PRO A 77 -10.59 -11.91 4.06
C PRO A 77 -11.32 -13.10 4.70
N LEU A 78 -11.03 -14.35 4.30
CA LEU A 78 -11.64 -15.54 4.87
C LEU A 78 -10.76 -16.16 5.97
N ALA A 79 -9.49 -15.77 6.03
CA ALA A 79 -8.56 -16.26 7.02
C ALA A 79 -8.72 -15.54 8.37
N ILE A 80 -8.71 -16.32 9.44
CA ILE A 80 -8.72 -15.82 10.84
C ILE A 80 -7.32 -15.74 11.45
N GLY A 81 -6.35 -16.47 10.87
CA GLY A 81 -4.97 -16.45 11.31
C GLY A 81 -4.27 -15.20 10.80
N LYS A 82 -3.56 -14.48 11.69
CA LYS A 82 -2.83 -13.25 11.35
C LYS A 82 -1.91 -13.41 10.14
N LYS A 83 -1.16 -14.51 10.07
CA LYS A 83 -0.18 -14.74 9.00
C LYS A 83 -0.87 -14.98 7.66
N GLU A 84 -1.94 -15.77 7.68
CA GLU A 84 -2.71 -16.17 6.51
C GLU A 84 -3.51 -14.99 5.96
N ALA A 85 -4.21 -14.27 6.84
CA ALA A 85 -5.00 -13.08 6.49
C ALA A 85 -4.12 -11.98 5.89
N HIS A 86 -2.95 -11.72 6.48
CA HIS A 86 -2.06 -10.65 6.00
C HIS A 86 -1.20 -11.02 4.80
N ARG A 87 -1.26 -12.26 4.31
CA ARG A 87 -0.43 -12.72 3.21
C ARG A 87 -0.80 -11.97 1.93
N GLY A 88 0.16 -11.21 1.39
CA GLY A 88 -0.03 -10.46 0.15
C GLY A 88 -0.80 -9.14 0.33
N MET A 89 -0.99 -8.67 1.57
CA MET A 89 -1.55 -7.35 1.82
C MET A 89 -0.63 -6.23 1.32
N VAL A 90 -1.24 -5.10 0.96
CA VAL A 90 -0.56 -3.86 0.61
C VAL A 90 -0.89 -2.79 1.64
N LEU A 91 0.14 -2.07 2.09
CA LEU A 91 -0.03 -1.03 3.09
C LEU A 91 -0.66 0.25 2.51
N ASN A 92 -0.27 0.62 1.29
CA ASN A 92 -0.81 1.77 0.58
C ASN A 92 -1.63 1.33 -0.64
N PRO A 93 -2.97 1.28 -0.56
CA PRO A 93 -3.80 0.88 -1.69
C PRO A 93 -3.73 1.86 -2.86
N GLY A 94 -3.42 3.13 -2.61
CA GLY A 94 -3.38 4.16 -3.65
C GLY A 94 -2.10 4.18 -4.50
N ASP A 95 -1.10 3.34 -4.20
CA ASP A 95 0.17 3.34 -4.93
C ASP A 95 -0.03 2.93 -6.40
N LEU A 96 0.50 3.71 -7.33
CA LEU A 96 0.29 3.49 -8.78
C LEU A 96 0.78 2.11 -9.28
N ARG A 97 1.63 1.43 -8.50
CA ARG A 97 2.08 0.05 -8.79
C ARG A 97 1.03 -1.01 -8.50
N VAL A 98 0.08 -0.75 -7.61
CA VAL A 98 -0.93 -1.74 -7.17
C VAL A 98 -2.37 -1.25 -7.36
N VAL A 99 -2.56 0.04 -7.68
CA VAL A 99 -3.87 0.70 -7.75
C VAL A 99 -4.89 -0.02 -8.66
N GLU A 100 -4.41 -0.71 -9.70
CA GLU A 100 -5.24 -1.52 -10.62
C GLU A 100 -5.91 -2.72 -9.93
N ARG A 101 -5.40 -3.15 -8.78
CA ARG A 101 -5.96 -4.25 -7.97
C ARG A 101 -6.74 -3.74 -6.74
N THR A 102 -6.79 -2.42 -6.54
CA THR A 102 -7.35 -1.80 -5.34
C THR A 102 -8.34 -0.70 -5.74
N CYS A 103 -7.93 0.58 -5.78
CA CYS A 103 -8.84 1.70 -6.03
C CYS A 103 -9.46 1.68 -7.44
N SER A 104 -8.79 1.06 -8.41
CA SER A 104 -9.18 1.07 -9.82
C SER A 104 -9.85 -0.22 -10.29
N VAL A 105 -10.36 -1.03 -9.36
CA VAL A 105 -11.19 -2.19 -9.71
C VAL A 105 -12.61 -1.75 -10.06
N GLU A 106 -13.35 -2.63 -10.73
CA GLU A 106 -14.77 -2.44 -11.00
C GLU A 106 -15.55 -2.22 -9.70
N GLY A 107 -16.49 -1.26 -9.71
CA GLY A 107 -17.25 -0.85 -8.53
C GLY A 107 -16.54 0.19 -7.63
N CYS A 108 -15.30 0.57 -7.95
CA CYS A 108 -14.57 1.66 -7.28
C CYS A 108 -14.31 2.82 -8.26
N HIS A 109 -13.05 3.08 -8.63
CA HIS A 109 -12.63 4.17 -9.51
C HIS A 109 -11.87 3.67 -10.76
N PRO A 110 -12.45 2.77 -11.59
CA PRO A 110 -11.74 2.14 -12.70
C PRO A 110 -11.31 3.12 -13.80
N ALA A 111 -12.05 4.22 -13.96
CA ALA A 111 -11.77 5.23 -15.00
C ALA A 111 -10.63 6.20 -14.63
N ASP A 112 -10.23 6.28 -13.36
CA ASP A 112 -9.35 7.35 -12.90
C ASP A 112 -7.86 6.98 -12.98
N VAL A 113 -7.50 5.69 -12.89
CA VAL A 113 -6.09 5.26 -12.98
C VAL A 113 -5.43 5.73 -14.26
N HIS A 114 -6.13 5.61 -15.39
CA HIS A 114 -5.58 5.99 -16.69
C HIS A 114 -5.27 7.49 -16.75
N LYS A 115 -6.16 8.33 -16.20
CA LYS A 115 -5.97 9.78 -16.12
C LYS A 115 -4.77 10.12 -15.23
N VAL A 116 -4.69 9.49 -14.06
CA VAL A 116 -3.61 9.77 -13.09
C VAL A 116 -2.26 9.33 -13.64
N LYS A 117 -2.14 8.10 -14.17
CA LYS A 117 -0.87 7.58 -14.73
C LYS A 117 -0.37 8.39 -15.93
N ASN A 118 -1.26 9.02 -16.70
CA ASN A 118 -0.90 9.89 -17.82
C ASN A 118 -0.74 11.37 -17.45
N SER A 119 -0.98 11.75 -16.20
CA SER A 119 -0.82 13.14 -15.74
C SER A 119 0.64 13.59 -15.75
N LEU A 120 0.87 14.91 -15.76
CA LEU A 120 2.21 15.48 -15.65
C LEU A 120 2.90 15.11 -14.33
N MET A 121 2.14 14.98 -13.23
CA MET A 121 2.67 14.64 -11.90
C MET A 121 3.14 13.18 -11.78
N ALA A 122 2.50 12.26 -12.52
CA ALA A 122 2.90 10.85 -12.57
C ALA A 122 4.04 10.64 -13.57
N THR A 123 3.92 11.23 -14.76
CA THR A 123 4.85 10.95 -15.86
C THR A 123 6.16 11.72 -15.71
N ASN A 124 6.13 12.94 -15.18
CA ASN A 124 7.25 13.88 -15.10
C ASN A 124 7.98 14.10 -16.45
N ARG A 125 7.29 13.89 -17.59
CA ARG A 125 7.92 13.93 -18.92
C ARG A 125 8.69 15.24 -19.16
N GLY A 126 8.08 16.38 -18.82
CA GLY A 126 8.72 17.69 -18.98
C GLY A 126 9.98 17.86 -18.12
N ILE A 127 9.95 17.43 -16.85
CA ILE A 127 11.14 17.51 -15.98
C ILE A 127 12.27 16.64 -16.55
N LEU A 128 11.95 15.40 -16.93
CA LEU A 128 12.93 14.46 -17.46
C LEU A 128 13.50 14.94 -18.79
N ALA A 129 12.66 15.37 -19.72
CA ALA A 129 13.09 15.86 -21.03
C ALA A 129 14.01 17.08 -20.91
N THR A 130 13.65 18.04 -20.05
CA THR A 130 14.48 19.22 -19.81
C THR A 130 15.83 18.85 -19.17
N LEU A 131 15.85 17.95 -18.17
CA LEU A 131 17.11 17.52 -17.54
C LEU A 131 18.02 16.79 -18.54
N LEU A 132 17.48 15.86 -19.33
CA LEU A 132 18.25 15.13 -20.34
C LEU A 132 18.88 16.07 -21.37
N TYR A 133 18.13 17.07 -21.84
CA TYR A 133 18.63 18.08 -22.76
C TYR A 133 19.77 18.93 -22.16
N TYR A 134 19.57 19.50 -20.96
CA TYR A 134 20.59 20.38 -20.37
C TYR A 134 21.85 19.66 -19.91
N TRP A 135 21.78 18.35 -19.63
CA TRP A 135 22.95 17.52 -19.38
C TRP A 135 23.65 17.05 -20.67
N GLY A 136 23.14 17.41 -21.85
CA GLY A 136 23.71 16.99 -23.13
C GLY A 136 23.47 15.51 -23.45
N GLU A 137 22.55 14.86 -22.75
CA GLU A 137 22.19 13.45 -22.97
C GLU A 137 21.14 13.30 -24.08
N ARG A 138 20.57 14.42 -24.58
CA ARG A 138 19.70 14.51 -25.76
C ARG A 138 19.88 15.83 -26.51
N GLU A 139 19.56 15.82 -27.80
CA GLU A 139 19.65 16.98 -28.69
C GLU A 139 18.47 17.96 -28.53
N ASP A 140 17.32 17.51 -28.04
CA ASP A 140 16.13 18.34 -27.84
C ASP A 140 15.35 17.96 -26.58
N GLN A 141 14.27 18.71 -26.29
CA GLN A 141 13.36 18.49 -25.16
C GLN A 141 12.13 17.65 -25.53
N HIS A 142 12.14 16.95 -26.66
CA HIS A 142 11.08 16.04 -27.07
C HIS A 142 11.46 14.61 -26.69
N ALA A 143 11.22 14.26 -25.42
CA ALA A 143 11.48 12.92 -24.92
C ALA A 143 10.18 12.15 -24.65
N ASP A 144 10.00 11.02 -25.32
CA ASP A 144 9.06 9.98 -24.89
C ASP A 144 9.68 9.19 -23.72
N ILE A 145 9.73 9.84 -22.57
CA ILE A 145 10.24 9.29 -21.31
C ILE A 145 9.27 9.61 -20.19
N SER A 146 9.11 8.68 -19.26
CA SER A 146 8.25 8.81 -18.09
C SER A 146 8.82 8.04 -16.91
N VAL A 147 8.40 8.42 -15.70
CA VAL A 147 8.82 7.70 -14.48
C VAL A 147 8.42 6.23 -14.52
N GLU A 148 7.26 5.89 -15.09
CA GLU A 148 6.84 4.49 -15.20
C GLU A 148 7.78 3.68 -16.11
N GLN A 149 8.17 4.24 -17.26
CA GLN A 149 9.16 3.61 -18.13
C GLN A 149 10.49 3.42 -17.40
N LEU A 150 11.00 4.45 -16.71
CA LEU A 150 12.24 4.37 -15.94
C LEU A 150 12.22 3.29 -14.84
N LEU A 151 11.06 3.09 -14.20
CA LEU A 151 10.88 2.02 -13.20
C LEU A 151 10.87 0.62 -13.83
N LYS A 152 10.33 0.48 -15.05
CA LYS A 152 10.29 -0.79 -15.78
C LYS A 152 11.64 -1.16 -16.39
N THR A 153 12.36 -0.19 -16.96
CA THR A 153 13.62 -0.42 -17.67
C THR A 153 14.85 -0.38 -16.75
N GLY A 154 14.77 0.34 -15.64
CA GLY A 154 15.94 0.59 -14.78
C GLY A 154 16.97 1.55 -15.39
N GLU A 155 16.64 2.22 -16.49
CA GLU A 155 17.54 3.14 -17.20
C GLU A 155 18.10 4.22 -16.27
N THR A 156 19.40 4.51 -16.37
CA THR A 156 20.09 5.47 -15.51
C THR A 156 21.10 6.30 -16.32
N SER A 157 21.31 7.51 -15.85
CA SER A 157 22.24 8.50 -16.39
C SER A 157 22.49 9.58 -15.33
N LEU A 158 23.36 10.57 -15.61
CA LEU A 158 23.60 11.66 -14.66
C LEU A 158 22.34 12.52 -14.48
N ALA A 159 21.64 12.83 -15.57
CA ALA A 159 20.38 13.57 -15.53
C ALA A 159 19.28 12.79 -14.78
N ILE A 160 19.13 11.49 -15.05
CA ILE A 160 18.11 10.66 -14.41
C ILE A 160 18.41 10.47 -12.93
N ASP A 161 19.68 10.28 -12.54
CA ASP A 161 20.06 10.15 -11.14
C ASP A 161 19.91 11.46 -10.37
N TYR A 162 20.17 12.60 -11.01
CA TYR A 162 19.85 13.92 -10.47
C TYR A 162 18.34 14.05 -10.21
N PHE A 163 17.51 13.68 -11.19
CA PHE A 163 16.06 13.62 -11.02
C PHE A 163 15.64 12.72 -9.85
N ARG A 164 16.20 11.51 -9.74
CA ARG A 164 15.87 10.55 -8.67
C ARG A 164 16.15 11.13 -7.28
N LYS A 165 17.31 11.76 -7.11
CA LYS A 165 17.76 12.30 -5.81
C LYS A 165 16.94 13.52 -5.39
N LEU A 166 16.62 14.43 -6.30
CA LEU A 166 16.03 15.72 -5.94
C LEU A 166 14.52 15.82 -6.15
N CYS A 167 14.02 15.17 -7.21
CA CYS A 167 12.64 15.31 -7.65
C CYS A 167 11.81 14.07 -7.30
N ALA A 168 12.29 12.88 -7.63
CA ALA A 168 11.51 11.65 -7.49
C ALA A 168 11.14 11.34 -6.03
N THR A 169 11.87 11.87 -5.05
CA THR A 169 11.56 11.74 -3.60
C THR A 169 10.21 12.33 -3.18
N CYS A 170 9.55 13.11 -4.04
CA CYS A 170 8.27 13.76 -3.76
C CYS A 170 7.13 13.45 -4.74
N HIS A 171 7.40 12.82 -5.89
CA HIS A 171 6.41 12.64 -6.96
C HIS A 171 5.59 11.34 -6.84
N LEU A 172 4.52 11.20 -7.63
CA LEU A 172 3.44 10.22 -7.39
C LEU A 172 3.89 8.76 -7.32
N TRP A 173 4.90 8.37 -8.10
CA TRP A 173 5.44 7.01 -8.09
C TRP A 173 6.33 6.70 -6.88
N LYS A 174 6.68 7.68 -6.04
CA LYS A 174 7.45 7.43 -4.82
C LYS A 174 6.61 6.61 -3.83
N GLN A 175 7.15 5.51 -3.30
CA GLN A 175 6.42 4.69 -2.32
C GLN A 175 6.38 5.42 -0.99
N LYS A 176 5.27 5.39 -0.27
CA LYS A 176 5.26 5.88 1.11
C LYS A 176 6.09 4.95 2.01
N ASN A 177 6.79 5.51 2.99
CA ASN A 177 7.56 4.77 4.00
C ASN A 177 8.70 3.88 3.47
N ASP A 178 9.26 4.19 2.31
CA ASP A 178 10.34 3.45 1.64
C ASP A 178 11.76 3.88 2.05
N LEU A 179 11.90 4.95 2.85
CA LEU A 179 13.19 5.50 3.26
C LEU A 179 13.37 5.35 4.78
N PRO A 180 13.84 4.19 5.27
CA PRO A 180 14.06 3.98 6.69
C PRO A 180 15.11 4.97 7.23
N GLY A 181 14.84 5.59 8.38
CA GLY A 181 15.73 6.58 8.99
C GLY A 181 15.68 7.99 8.36
N ALA A 182 14.99 8.17 7.23
CA ALA A 182 14.77 9.50 6.67
C ALA A 182 13.67 10.26 7.44
N PRO A 183 13.69 11.61 7.43
CA PRO A 183 12.62 12.41 8.01
C PRO A 183 11.24 11.98 7.53
N ALA A 184 10.26 11.97 8.45
CA ALA A 184 8.87 11.58 8.17
C ALA A 184 8.28 12.31 6.95
N PHE A 185 8.66 13.57 6.78
CA PHE A 185 8.31 14.40 5.63
C PHE A 185 8.58 13.75 4.26
N PHE A 186 9.69 13.02 4.09
CA PHE A 186 9.96 12.30 2.83
C PHE A 186 9.15 11.01 2.74
N ASN A 187 8.98 10.32 3.87
CA ASN A 187 8.24 9.06 3.93
C ASN A 187 6.73 9.23 3.69
N GLU A 188 6.16 10.40 3.99
CA GLU A 188 4.72 10.69 3.80
C GLU A 188 4.35 11.17 2.38
N LYS A 189 5.33 11.43 1.52
CA LYS A 189 5.12 11.90 0.13
C LYS A 189 4.96 10.75 -0.87
N GLY A 190 4.45 11.10 -2.05
CA GLY A 190 4.13 10.14 -3.10
C GLY A 190 2.93 9.26 -2.73
N GLY A 191 2.93 8.04 -3.26
CA GLY A 191 1.92 7.03 -2.97
C GLY A 191 0.72 7.04 -3.91
N GLY A 192 0.84 7.61 -5.11
CA GLY A 192 -0.23 7.64 -6.11
C GLY A 192 -1.47 8.41 -5.63
N CYS A 193 -2.63 7.75 -5.60
CA CYS A 193 -3.90 8.37 -5.19
C CYS A 193 -3.84 8.91 -3.74
N SER A 194 -3.12 8.23 -2.85
CA SER A 194 -2.93 8.65 -1.46
C SER A 194 -1.93 9.82 -1.31
N ALA A 195 -1.36 10.30 -2.41
CA ALA A 195 -0.65 11.58 -2.43
C ALA A 195 -1.60 12.78 -2.31
N CYS A 196 -2.90 12.63 -2.61
CA CYS A 196 -3.86 13.73 -2.53
C CYS A 196 -5.06 13.37 -1.66
N HIS A 197 -5.59 12.16 -1.79
CA HIS A 197 -6.83 11.76 -1.13
C HIS A 197 -6.64 11.24 0.31
N TYR A 198 -5.43 11.28 0.84
CA TYR A 198 -5.11 10.77 2.17
C TYR A 198 -5.17 11.87 3.23
N VAL A 199 -5.97 11.66 4.29
CA VAL A 199 -5.94 12.54 5.46
C VAL A 199 -5.88 11.79 6.78
N LEU A 200 -5.22 12.36 7.78
CA LEU A 200 -5.26 11.81 9.13
C LEU A 200 -6.55 12.29 9.83
N PRO A 201 -7.15 11.47 10.70
CA PRO A 201 -8.29 11.90 11.51
C PRO A 201 -7.98 13.15 12.36
N PRO A 202 -9.02 13.92 12.76
CA PRO A 202 -8.84 15.08 13.63
C PRO A 202 -8.05 14.76 14.91
N GLY A 203 -7.18 15.69 15.32
CA GLY A 203 -6.35 15.53 16.53
C GLY A 203 -5.05 14.75 16.34
N VAL A 204 -4.82 14.15 15.16
CA VAL A 204 -3.57 13.47 14.85
C VAL A 204 -2.60 14.45 14.19
N PRO A 205 -1.46 14.78 14.82
CA PRO A 205 -0.51 15.70 14.22
C PRO A 205 0.12 15.10 12.96
N ARG A 206 0.16 15.88 11.88
CA ARG A 206 0.89 15.53 10.67
C ARG A 206 2.36 15.94 10.77
N SER A 207 3.24 15.21 10.07
CA SER A 207 4.62 15.64 9.94
C SER A 207 4.71 16.91 9.08
N THR A 208 5.54 17.85 9.49
CA THR A 208 5.92 19.03 8.70
C THR A 208 7.42 19.01 8.49
N VAL A 209 7.94 19.86 7.60
CA VAL A 209 9.40 20.02 7.40
C VAL A 209 10.11 20.42 8.70
N THR A 210 9.38 21.08 9.61
CA THR A 210 9.88 21.66 10.85
C THR A 210 9.59 20.83 12.10
N ARG A 211 8.78 19.76 11.99
CA ARG A 211 8.49 18.89 13.13
C ARG A 211 9.54 17.77 13.18
N ASP A 212 10.22 17.69 14.31
CA ASP A 212 11.15 16.60 14.60
C ASP A 212 10.51 15.24 14.34
N VAL A 213 11.32 14.31 13.85
CA VAL A 213 10.92 12.91 13.71
C VAL A 213 10.45 12.45 15.09
N PRO A 214 9.16 12.11 15.26
CA PRO A 214 8.69 11.62 16.55
C PRO A 214 9.54 10.41 16.96
N PRO A 215 9.81 10.22 18.26
CA PRO A 215 10.49 9.02 18.71
C PRO A 215 9.77 7.79 18.15
N PRO A 216 10.49 6.69 17.86
CA PRO A 216 9.89 5.51 17.28
C PRO A 216 8.72 5.04 18.15
N ALA A 217 7.52 5.03 17.55
CA ALA A 217 6.32 4.63 18.25
C ALA A 217 6.52 3.27 18.93
N THR A 218 6.11 3.20 20.20
CA THR A 218 6.03 1.97 20.98
C THR A 218 5.15 0.93 20.27
N GLU A 219 5.31 -0.34 20.63
CA GLU A 219 4.47 -1.43 20.12
C GLU A 219 2.97 -1.14 20.31
N GLU A 220 2.59 -0.53 21.43
CA GLU A 220 1.21 -0.20 21.74
C GLU A 220 0.68 0.97 20.88
N GLU A 221 1.50 2.02 20.70
CA GLU A 221 1.17 3.13 19.80
C GLU A 221 1.07 2.67 18.34
N ARG A 222 1.87 1.67 17.92
CA ARG A 222 1.77 1.07 16.58
C ARG A 222 0.46 0.31 16.38
N LYS A 223 0.00 -0.41 17.40
CA LYS A 223 -1.26 -1.16 17.37
C LYS A 223 -2.49 -0.25 17.36
N ASN A 224 -2.39 0.92 17.99
CA ASN A 224 -3.49 1.88 18.08
C ASN A 224 -3.33 3.07 17.11
N ARG A 225 -2.56 2.92 16.02
CA ARG A 225 -2.44 3.99 15.03
C ARG A 225 -3.79 4.25 14.38
N PRO A 226 -4.24 5.52 14.34
CA PRO A 226 -5.49 5.85 13.72
C PRO A 226 -5.43 5.55 12.21
N HIS A 227 -6.49 4.92 11.71
CA HIS A 227 -6.62 4.67 10.28
C HIS A 227 -6.78 6.00 9.53
N PRO A 228 -6.03 6.24 8.45
CA PRO A 228 -6.20 7.42 7.61
C PRO A 228 -7.54 7.40 6.84
N LEU A 229 -8.10 8.56 6.56
CA LEU A 229 -9.34 8.70 5.78
C LEU A 229 -9.02 8.93 4.29
N VAL A 230 -9.92 8.48 3.41
CA VAL A 230 -9.84 8.73 1.97
C VAL A 230 -10.89 9.76 1.58
N VAL A 231 -10.45 10.96 1.21
CA VAL A 231 -11.36 12.09 0.99
C VAL A 231 -11.51 12.43 -0.48
N LYS A 232 -12.73 12.72 -0.90
CA LYS A 232 -13.00 13.27 -2.24
C LYS A 232 -12.45 14.69 -2.38
N GLN A 233 -12.76 15.55 -1.42
CA GLN A 233 -12.28 16.95 -1.40
C GLN A 233 -10.90 17.00 -0.76
N VAL A 234 -9.90 17.29 -1.57
CA VAL A 234 -8.50 17.32 -1.14
C VAL A 234 -8.24 18.62 -0.36
N PRO A 235 -7.75 18.55 0.90
CA PRO A 235 -7.37 19.75 1.64
C PRO A 235 -6.10 20.38 1.05
N GLU A 236 -6.01 21.71 1.11
CA GLU A 236 -4.90 22.48 0.52
C GLU A 236 -3.52 22.05 1.06
N ASP A 237 -3.46 21.63 2.33
CA ASP A 237 -2.27 21.10 2.98
C ASP A 237 -1.60 19.97 2.17
N ASN A 238 -2.40 19.13 1.51
CA ASN A 238 -1.90 18.03 0.69
C ASN A 238 -1.22 18.52 -0.60
N CYS A 239 -1.57 19.71 -1.09
CA CYS A 239 -0.90 20.40 -2.19
C CYS A 239 0.36 21.12 -1.70
N ILE A 240 0.23 21.88 -0.60
CA ILE A 240 1.30 22.73 -0.03
C ILE A 240 2.53 21.91 0.37
N ARG A 241 2.36 20.70 0.89
CA ARG A 241 3.49 19.83 1.28
C ARG A 241 4.45 19.47 0.13
N CYS A 242 3.95 19.47 -1.11
CA CYS A 242 4.73 19.14 -2.30
C CYS A 242 5.11 20.40 -3.09
N HIS A 243 4.20 21.37 -3.14
CA HIS A 243 4.31 22.54 -4.02
C HIS A 243 4.67 23.83 -3.28
N ASN A 244 5.29 23.77 -2.11
CA ASN A 244 5.84 24.94 -1.39
C ASN A 244 7.37 24.94 -1.36
N ARG A 245 8.00 24.40 -2.41
CA ARG A 245 9.44 24.46 -2.67
C ARG A 245 9.71 24.83 -4.13
N SER A 246 10.90 25.38 -4.42
CA SER A 246 11.38 25.66 -5.78
C SER A 246 10.51 26.65 -6.58
N GLY A 247 10.09 27.75 -5.95
CA GLY A 247 9.35 28.84 -6.60
C GLY A 247 7.88 28.52 -6.96
N ARG A 248 7.42 27.30 -6.68
CA ARG A 248 6.00 26.92 -6.76
C ARG A 248 5.34 27.27 -5.42
N ILE A 249 4.10 27.75 -5.49
CA ILE A 249 3.29 28.06 -4.31
C ILE A 249 2.13 27.05 -4.28
N GLY A 250 1.98 26.32 -3.18
CA GLY A 250 0.98 25.25 -3.08
C GLY A 250 -0.46 25.72 -3.29
N ILE A 251 -0.73 26.99 -2.96
CA ILE A 251 -2.03 27.64 -3.16
C ILE A 251 -2.44 27.73 -4.64
N SER A 252 -1.49 27.68 -5.57
CA SER A 252 -1.78 27.67 -7.01
C SER A 252 -2.48 26.39 -7.48
N TYR A 253 -2.55 25.37 -6.63
CA TYR A 253 -3.19 24.08 -6.92
C TYR A 253 -4.48 23.89 -6.11
N VAL A 254 -4.99 24.94 -5.45
CA VAL A 254 -6.24 24.90 -4.69
C VAL A 254 -7.42 24.94 -5.65
N GLY A 255 -8.37 24.01 -5.48
CA GLY A 255 -9.57 23.92 -6.29
C GLY A 255 -9.45 23.09 -7.59
N LEU A 256 -8.28 22.48 -7.84
CA LEU A 256 -8.10 21.40 -8.82
C LEU A 256 -8.61 20.06 -8.25
#